data_AF-A0A9E5JXS6-F1
#
_entry.id   AF-A0A9E5JXS6-F1
#
_cell.length_a   1.000
_cell.length_b   1.000
_cell.length_c   1.000
_cell.angle_alpha   90.00
_cell.angle_beta   90.00
_cell.angle_gamma   90.00
#
_symmetry.space_group_name_H-M   'P 1'
#
loop_
_entity.id
_entity.type
_entity.pdbx_description
1 polymer ?
#
loop_
_entity_poly.entity_id
_entity_poly.type
_entity_poly.pdbx_seq_one_letter_code
_entity_poly.pdbx_strand_id
1 'polypeptide(L)' 'MSVAEIRQAISQLSPKDYCDLMAELHPWPDDEWDLQMKSDAASGRLDFVRRHAEKAKGEDRLVTLDRILADS' A
#
# COMPACT_ATOMS: atom_id res chain seq x y z
N MET A 1 -22.59 21.25 -14.07
CA MET A 1 -21.94 19.94 -13.84
C MET A 1 -22.96 18.99 -13.23
N SER A 2 -23.40 18.01 -14.02
CA SER A 2 -24.33 16.96 -13.61
C SER A 2 -23.58 15.69 -13.22
N VAL A 3 -24.23 14.80 -12.47
CA VAL A 3 -23.67 13.47 -12.15
C VAL A 3 -23.36 12.67 -13.43
N ALA A 4 -24.12 12.87 -14.49
CA ALA A 4 -23.87 12.22 -15.78
C ALA A 4 -22.56 12.70 -16.42
N GLU A 5 -22.29 14.00 -16.40
CA GLU A 5 -21.04 14.58 -16.90
C GLU A 5 -19.82 14.10 -16.09
N ILE A 6 -19.96 13.97 -14.77
CA ILE A 6 -18.90 13.45 -13.90
C ILE A 6 -18.60 11.98 -14.23
N ARG A 7 -19.63 11.13 -14.40
CA ARG A 7 -19.44 9.72 -14.78
C ARG A 7 -18.74 9.58 -16.12
N GLN A 8 -19.11 10.41 -17.09
CA GLN A 8 -18.45 10.41 -18.39
C GLN A 8 -16.98 10.82 -18.28
N ALA A 9 -16.66 11.86 -17.51
CA ALA A 9 -15.29 12.28 -17.28
C ALA A 9 -14.46 11.18 -16.59
N ILE A 10 -15.00 10.54 -15.54
CA ILE A 10 -14.35 9.42 -14.85
C ILE A 10 -14.05 8.25 -15.80
N SER A 11 -14.98 7.95 -16.73
CA SER A 11 -14.79 6.86 -17.69
C SER A 11 -13.66 7.08 -18.71
N GLN A 12 -13.19 8.33 -18.85
CA GLN A 12 -12.14 8.71 -19.79
C GLN A 12 -10.77 8.86 -19.12
N LEU A 13 -10.68 8.67 -17.80
CA LEU A 13 -9.43 8.78 -17.06
C LEU A 13 -8.46 7.65 -17.43
N SER A 14 -7.17 7.97 -17.42
CA SER A 14 -6.14 6.93 -17.43
C SER A 14 -6.20 6.13 -16.12
N PRO A 15 -5.66 4.90 -16.07
CA PRO A 15 -5.58 4.14 -14.82
C PRO A 15 -4.89 4.91 -13.70
N LYS A 16 -3.86 5.70 -14.02
CA LYS A 16 -3.16 6.54 -13.04
C LYS A 16 -4.07 7.65 -12.50
N ASP A 17 -4.69 8.43 -13.38
CA ASP A 17 -5.52 9.57 -12.95
C ASP A 17 -6.77 9.10 -12.21
N TYR A 18 -7.30 7.93 -12.57
CA TYR A 18 -8.38 7.29 -11.83
C TYR A 18 -7.94 6.92 -10.41
N CYS A 19 -6.77 6.28 -10.25
CA CYS A 19 -6.23 5.94 -8.93
C CYS A 19 -5.96 7.18 -8.08
N ASP A 20 -5.35 8.21 -8.66
CA ASP A 20 -5.08 9.48 -7.98
C ASP A 20 -6.40 10.13 -7.52
N LEU A 21 -7.42 10.19 -8.40
CA LEU A 21 -8.75 10.70 -8.06
C LEU A 21 -9.43 9.88 -6.96
N MET A 22 -9.33 8.55 -7.01
CA MET A 22 -9.92 7.69 -5.96
C MET A 22 -9.21 7.88 -4.61
N ALA A 23 -7.88 8.10 -4.60
CA ALA A 23 -7.14 8.39 -3.37
C ALA A 23 -7.55 9.74 -2.76
N GLU A 24 -7.89 10.74 -3.58
CA GLU A 24 -8.41 12.03 -3.11
C GLU A 24 -9.86 11.93 -2.60
N LEU A 25 -10.73 11.21 -3.31
CA LEU A 25 -12.15 11.09 -2.96
C LEU A 25 -12.39 10.15 -1.78
N HIS A 26 -11.52 9.17 -1.59
CA HIS A 26 -11.52 8.24 -0.50
C HIS A 26 -10.22 8.42 0.29
N PRO A 27 -10.10 9.48 1.10
CA PRO A 27 -9.03 9.53 2.08
C PRO A 27 -9.34 8.42 3.07
N TRP A 28 -8.70 7.25 2.90
CA TRP A 28 -8.85 6.11 3.80
C TRP A 28 -8.35 6.57 5.17
N PRO A 29 -9.23 6.85 6.13
CA PRO A 29 -8.77 7.17 7.46
C PRO A 29 -8.05 5.93 7.98
N ASP A 30 -6.99 6.15 8.74
CA ASP A 30 -6.36 5.06 9.48
C ASP A 30 -7.45 4.33 10.27
N ASP A 31 -7.64 3.05 9.98
CA ASP A 31 -8.51 2.22 10.80
C ASP A 31 -7.82 1.87 12.13
N GLU A 32 -8.51 1.14 13.01
CA GLU A 32 -7.96 0.77 14.32
C GLU A 32 -6.62 0.01 14.19
N TRP A 33 -6.47 -0.78 13.14
CA TRP A 33 -5.26 -1.55 12.88
C TRP A 33 -4.13 -0.65 12.39
N ASP A 34 -4.41 0.30 11.50
CA ASP A 34 -3.42 1.29 11.04
C ASP A 34 -2.87 2.13 12.19
N LEU A 35 -3.76 2.62 13.07
CA LEU A 35 -3.38 3.39 14.24
C LEU A 35 -2.51 2.58 15.21
N GLN A 36 -2.86 1.31 15.42
CA GLN A 36 -2.07 0.39 16.24
C GLN A 36 -0.70 0.14 15.62
N MET A 37 -0.63 -0.16 14.33
CA MET A 37 0.63 -0.43 13.62
C MET A 37 1.57 0.79 13.68
N LYS A 38 1.03 2.01 13.53
CA LYS A 38 1.82 3.25 13.68
C LYS A 38 2.34 3.43 15.11
N SER A 39 1.51 3.16 16.12
CA SER A 39 1.92 3.22 17.54
C SER A 39 3.01 2.18 17.86
N ASP A 40 2.82 0.96 17.39
CA ASP A 40 3.75 -0.15 17.59
C ASP A 40 5.11 0.13 16.91
N ALA A 41 5.08 0.68 15.68
CA ALA A 41 6.28 1.15 14.99
C ALA A 41 6.99 2.27 15.76
N ALA A 42 6.26 3.30 16.20
CA ALA A 42 6.81 4.43 16.94
C ALA A 42 7.41 4.02 18.31
N SER A 43 6.83 3.00 18.95
CA SER A 43 7.34 2.44 20.21
C SER A 43 8.52 1.48 20.05
N GLY A 44 8.94 1.17 18.81
CA GLY A 44 10.00 0.21 18.52
C GLY A 44 9.59 -1.26 18.67
N ARG A 45 8.31 -1.55 18.97
CA ARG A 45 7.80 -2.93 19.10
C ARG A 45 7.99 -3.73 17.82
N LEU A 46 8.02 -3.08 16.66
CA LEU A 46 8.23 -3.73 15.36
C LEU A 46 9.70 -3.80 14.93
N ASP A 47 10.67 -3.35 15.73
CA ASP A 47 12.09 -3.36 15.36
C ASP A 47 12.64 -4.76 15.07
N PHE A 48 12.05 -5.80 15.67
CA PHE A 48 12.43 -7.18 15.41
C PHE A 48 12.16 -7.59 13.94
N VAL A 49 11.10 -7.05 13.32
CA VAL A 49 10.76 -7.32 11.91
C VAL A 49 11.88 -6.80 11.02
N ARG A 50 12.32 -5.56 11.25
CA ARG A 50 13.47 -4.96 10.53
C ARG A 50 14.74 -5.77 10.72
N ARG A 51 15.07 -6.16 11.96
CA ARG A 51 16.27 -6.99 12.24
C ARG A 51 16.20 -8.34 11.52
N HIS A 52 15.03 -8.96 11.48
CA HIS A 52 14.84 -10.23 10.79
C HIS A 52 15.01 -10.09 9.27
N ALA A 53 14.47 -9.02 8.68
CA ALA A 53 14.64 -8.71 7.26
C ALA A 53 16.12 -8.47 6.89
N GLU A 54 16.83 -7.65 7.66
CA GLU A 54 18.26 -7.40 7.44
C GLU A 54 19.11 -8.66 7.62
N LYS A 55 18.78 -9.51 8.61
CA LYS A 55 19.44 -10.81 8.76
C LYS A 55 19.21 -11.72 7.55
N ALA A 56 17.97 -11.82 7.07
CA ALA A 56 17.64 -12.63 5.89
C ALA A 56 18.36 -12.10 4.63
N LYS A 57 18.50 -10.78 4.51
CA LYS A 57 19.29 -10.13 3.46
C LYS A 57 20.77 -10.50 3.55
N GLY A 58 21.37 -10.40 4.74
CA GLY A 58 22.78 -10.75 4.97
C GLY A 58 23.09 -12.24 4.75
N GLU A 59 22.09 -13.11 4.93
CA GLU A 59 22.16 -14.55 4.69
C GLU A 59 21.74 -14.95 3.26
N ASP A 60 21.46 -13.99 2.37
CA ASP A 60 20.98 -14.20 0.99
C ASP A 60 19.75 -15.11 0.89
N ARG A 61 18.83 -14.97 1.86
CA ARG A 61 17.56 -15.72 1.92
C ARG A 61 16.37 -14.97 1.34
N LEU A 62 16.59 -13.80 0.73
CA LEU A 62 15.52 -13.02 0.11
C LEU A 62 15.22 -13.57 -1.29
N VAL A 63 13.94 -13.68 -1.60
CA VAL A 63 13.45 -14.00 -2.95
C VAL A 63 12.75 -12.78 -3.55
N THR A 64 12.84 -12.62 -4.86
CA THR A 64 12.16 -11.51 -5.55
C THR A 64 10.66 -11.74 -5.60
N LEU A 65 9.91 -10.64 -5.64
CA LEU A 65 8.46 -10.69 -5.82
C LEU A 65 8.09 -11.37 -7.15
N ASP A 66 8.81 -11.06 -8.23
CA ASP A 66 8.59 -11.69 -9.54
C ASP A 66 8.72 -13.21 -9.50
N ARG A 67 9.68 -13.73 -8.72
CA ARG A 67 9.84 -15.18 -8.54
C ARG A 67 8.66 -15.79 -7.80
N ILE A 68 8.19 -15.15 -6.73
CA ILE A 68 7.03 -15.63 -5.97
C ILE A 68 5.78 -15.65 -6.84
N LEU A 69 5.55 -14.59 -7.62
CA LEU A 69 4.39 -14.46 -8.50
C LEU A 69 4.42 -15.44 -9.68
N ALA A 70 5.60 -15.84 -10.14
CA ALA A 70 5.74 -16.87 -11.18
C ALA A 70 5.42 -18.29 -10.68
N ASP A 71 5.53 -18.53 -9.36
CA ASP A 71 5.27 -19.83 -8.73
C ASP A 71 3.83 -19.96 -8.17
N SER A 72 2.95 -18.96 -8.39
CA SER A 72 1.59 -18.86 -7.85
C SER A 72 0.48 -19.19 -8.86
#